data_AF-A0A8C8SBZ6-F1
#
_entry.id   AF-A0A8C8SBZ6-F1
#
_cell.length_a   1.000
_cell.length_b   1.000
_cell.length_c   1.000
_cell.angle_alpha   90.00
_cell.angle_beta   90.00
_cell.angle_gamma   90.00
#
_symmetry.space_group_name_H-M   'P 1'
#
loop_
_entity.id
_entity.type
_entity.pdbx_description
1 polymer ?
#
loop_
_entity_poly.entity_id
_entity_poly.type
_entity_poly.pdbx_seq_one_letter_code
_entity_poly.pdbx_strand_id
1 'polypeptide(L)'
;MVIKGNCLQRVRIIASDNLWEPISFFMMVDSELHKMVDIIGAHYPGTQTVHNALATRKKLWASEDYSTFNDEGGAGCWARILNQNYVNGNMTSTIAWNLVASYYEDLPFGRCGLMTAQEPWSGSYVVESPIWITAHTTQFTQPGWHYLQMDGHLEQGGSYVALTDGLGNLTIIIETMTSGHSTCIRPPLLPFIVSPQKATFYLKGSFVSKYLLCVHDGVFSLYLDVDEVYTLTTLITGRKGAYPDSPQSKPFPSNYKDDFNIRNPPFSEAPNFADQTGVFEYFVNTSDPGDHIFTLRQVVLQRPITWASDADQTISIIGDFKWVNVTITCDVYIERPGNGGVFIAGRVANGGIYVQRSKGLFFWVFADGTYWVTSDLFWWWMWYMKGNICIIDITIS
;
A
#
# COMPACT_ATOMS: atom_id res chain seq x y z
N MET A 1 -11.93 27.62 -3.81
CA MET A 1 -13.19 28.16 -4.38
C MET A 1 -14.19 27.04 -4.72
N VAL A 2 -13.77 25.97 -5.41
CA VAL A 2 -14.65 24.84 -5.79
C VAL A 2 -15.26 24.10 -4.59
N ILE A 3 -14.46 23.73 -3.57
CA ILE A 3 -14.95 23.05 -2.36
C ILE A 3 -16.04 23.86 -1.64
N LYS A 4 -15.82 25.18 -1.49
CA LYS A 4 -16.79 26.09 -0.86
C LYS A 4 -18.04 26.29 -1.71
N GLY A 5 -17.91 26.30 -3.05
CA GLY A 5 -19.03 26.43 -3.99
C GLY A 5 -19.93 25.19 -4.04
N ASN A 6 -19.40 24.01 -3.70
CA ASN A 6 -20.13 22.73 -3.72
C ASN A 6 -20.61 22.26 -2.33
N CYS A 7 -20.67 23.15 -1.33
CA CYS A 7 -21.11 22.82 0.04
C CYS A 7 -20.28 21.70 0.73
N LEU A 8 -18.98 21.60 0.41
CA LEU A 8 -18.05 20.64 0.98
C LEU A 8 -17.12 21.26 2.04
N GLN A 9 -17.57 22.29 2.77
CA GLN A 9 -16.71 23.06 3.68
C GLN A 9 -16.12 22.24 4.84
N ARG A 10 -16.68 21.06 5.13
CA ARG A 10 -16.13 20.11 6.12
C ARG A 10 -14.88 19.37 5.63
N VAL A 11 -14.65 19.32 4.32
CA VAL A 11 -13.51 18.63 3.71
C VAL A 11 -12.26 19.47 3.93
N ARG A 12 -11.20 18.81 4.41
CA ARG A 12 -9.89 19.42 4.68
C ARG A 12 -8.90 19.08 3.58
N ILE A 13 -7.90 19.94 3.40
CA ILE A 13 -6.86 19.76 2.39
C ILE A 13 -5.56 19.36 3.08
N ILE A 14 -5.01 18.21 2.68
CA ILE A 14 -3.62 17.83 2.94
C ILE A 14 -2.78 18.19 1.73
N ALA A 15 -1.56 18.68 1.96
CA ALA A 15 -0.60 18.95 0.89
C ALA A 15 0.84 18.66 1.35
N SER A 16 1.77 18.28 0.49
CA SER A 16 1.59 18.00 -0.94
C SER A 16 1.74 16.51 -1.29
N ASP A 17 1.73 15.63 -0.28
CA ASP A 17 1.98 14.19 -0.45
C ASP A 17 3.29 13.94 -1.21
N ASN A 18 4.35 14.57 -0.71
CA ASN A 18 5.70 14.52 -1.26
C ASN A 18 6.72 14.81 -0.13
N LEU A 19 7.82 15.50 -0.40
CA LEU A 19 8.74 15.98 0.63
C LEU A 19 8.15 17.16 1.43
N TRP A 20 8.78 17.47 2.58
CA TRP A 20 8.43 18.62 3.41
C TRP A 20 8.52 19.96 2.67
N GLU A 21 9.41 20.06 1.70
CA GLU A 21 9.61 21.21 0.85
C GLU A 21 9.23 20.89 -0.60
N PRO A 22 8.70 21.85 -1.36
CA PRO A 22 8.63 23.29 -1.05
C PRO A 22 7.35 23.77 -0.36
N ILE A 23 6.42 22.86 -0.01
CA ILE A 23 5.10 23.24 0.52
C ILE A 23 5.21 24.02 1.85
N SER A 24 6.11 23.60 2.74
CA SER A 24 6.31 24.26 4.02
C SER A 24 6.80 25.69 3.85
N PHE A 25 7.79 25.92 2.97
CA PHE A 25 8.25 27.26 2.63
C PHE A 25 7.14 28.13 2.05
N PHE A 26 6.39 27.63 1.07
CA PHE A 26 5.34 28.43 0.42
C PHE A 26 4.23 28.84 1.41
N MET A 27 3.87 27.97 2.36
CA MET A 27 2.92 28.32 3.42
C MET A 27 3.43 29.38 4.41
N MET A 28 4.74 29.66 4.46
CA MET A 28 5.30 30.74 5.28
C MET A 28 5.20 32.10 4.60
N VAL A 29 5.21 32.13 3.26
CA VAL A 29 5.24 33.38 2.48
C VAL A 29 3.90 33.69 1.79
N ASP A 30 2.98 32.73 1.68
CA ASP A 30 1.65 32.90 1.12
C ASP A 30 0.58 32.61 2.18
N SER A 31 -0.04 33.68 2.70
CA SER A 31 -1.08 33.57 3.72
C SER A 31 -2.38 32.94 3.23
N GLU A 32 -2.69 33.04 1.93
CA GLU A 32 -3.91 32.43 1.37
C GLU A 32 -3.71 30.93 1.22
N LEU A 33 -2.54 30.49 0.73
CA LEU A 33 -2.16 29.07 0.75
C LEU A 33 -2.16 28.52 2.18
N HIS A 34 -1.56 29.27 3.12
CA HIS A 34 -1.52 28.88 4.52
C HIS A 34 -2.92 28.66 5.10
N LYS A 35 -3.90 29.50 4.76
CA LYS A 35 -5.30 29.34 5.23
C LYS A 35 -6.00 28.14 4.61
N MET A 36 -5.68 27.77 3.36
CA MET A 36 -6.38 26.72 2.62
C MET A 36 -5.88 25.31 2.96
N VAL A 37 -4.60 25.15 3.28
CA VAL A 37 -4.02 23.84 3.64
C VAL A 37 -4.20 23.60 5.14
N ASP A 38 -4.81 22.47 5.49
CA ASP A 38 -5.07 22.08 6.88
C ASP A 38 -3.93 21.27 7.49
N ILE A 39 -3.28 20.41 6.68
CA ILE A 39 -2.28 19.42 7.08
C ILE A 39 -1.13 19.43 6.08
N ILE A 40 0.11 19.34 6.58
CA ILE A 40 1.28 19.07 5.75
C ILE A 40 1.52 17.55 5.77
N GLY A 41 1.33 16.90 4.63
CA GLY A 41 1.57 15.47 4.42
C GLY A 41 2.89 15.24 3.71
N ALA A 42 3.82 14.55 4.38
CA ALA A 42 5.11 14.17 3.82
C ALA A 42 5.24 12.64 3.70
N HIS A 43 5.98 12.20 2.68
CA HIS A 43 6.23 10.79 2.38
C HIS A 43 7.61 10.38 2.89
N TYR A 44 7.67 9.22 3.54
CA TYR A 44 8.90 8.58 4.03
C TYR A 44 9.88 9.54 4.73
N PRO A 45 9.42 10.29 5.76
CA PRO A 45 10.17 11.37 6.37
C PRO A 45 11.39 10.91 7.19
N GLY A 46 11.56 9.59 7.41
CA GLY A 46 12.63 9.06 8.24
C GLY A 46 12.55 9.54 9.68
N THR A 47 11.34 9.69 10.21
CA THR A 47 11.03 10.26 11.54
C THR A 47 11.28 11.75 11.70
N GLN A 48 11.90 12.43 10.75
CA GLN A 48 12.32 13.83 10.89
C GLN A 48 11.35 14.79 10.20
N THR A 49 11.29 16.03 10.70
CA THR A 49 10.64 17.16 10.03
C THR A 49 11.62 18.30 9.77
N VAL A 50 11.15 19.41 9.20
CA VAL A 50 11.96 20.60 8.88
C VAL A 50 11.46 21.83 9.62
N HIS A 51 12.35 22.81 9.82
CA HIS A 51 12.04 24.03 10.58
C HIS A 51 10.83 24.80 10.03
N ASN A 52 10.71 24.92 8.71
CA ASN A 52 9.58 25.60 8.08
C ASN A 52 8.26 24.89 8.39
N ALA A 53 8.21 23.55 8.34
CA ALA A 53 7.02 22.78 8.65
C ALA A 53 6.55 23.06 10.08
N LEU A 54 7.46 23.05 11.05
CA LEU A 54 7.18 23.42 12.44
C LEU A 54 6.69 24.87 12.58
N ALA A 55 7.32 25.81 11.87
CA ALA A 55 6.97 27.23 11.91
C ALA A 55 5.54 27.51 11.40
N THR A 56 5.01 26.67 10.51
CA THR A 56 3.62 26.79 10.02
C THR A 56 2.58 26.51 11.10
N ARG A 57 2.93 25.78 12.17
CA ARG A 57 1.99 25.30 13.22
C ARG A 57 0.81 24.48 12.68
N LYS A 58 0.97 23.90 11.49
CA LYS A 58 0.01 22.96 10.92
C LYS A 58 0.18 21.59 11.54
N LYS A 59 -0.82 20.74 11.38
CA LYS A 59 -0.64 19.32 11.65
C LYS A 59 0.34 18.75 10.63
N LEU A 60 1.30 17.97 11.10
CA LEU A 60 2.28 17.28 10.27
C LEU A 60 1.97 15.79 10.29
N TRP A 61 1.85 15.16 9.12
CA TRP A 61 1.59 13.73 8.98
C TRP A 61 2.68 13.08 8.11
N ALA A 62 3.12 11.89 8.50
CA ALA A 62 3.73 10.95 7.57
C ALA A 62 2.58 10.33 6.75
N SER A 63 2.18 11.01 5.67
CA SER A 63 0.98 10.65 4.90
C SER A 63 1.18 9.43 4.00
N GLU A 64 2.43 9.01 3.82
CA GLU A 64 2.81 7.72 3.27
C GLU A 64 4.12 7.26 3.93
N ASP A 65 4.12 6.08 4.55
CA ASP A 65 5.29 5.49 5.21
C ASP A 65 5.22 3.94 5.12
N TYR A 66 6.08 3.23 5.84
CA TYR A 66 6.17 1.75 5.83
C TYR A 66 6.75 1.18 4.53
N SER A 67 5.92 0.81 3.54
CA SER A 67 6.31 0.21 2.25
C SER A 67 7.30 -0.96 2.33
N THR A 68 7.40 -1.61 3.49
CA THR A 68 8.43 -2.63 3.77
C THR A 68 7.78 -4.00 3.74
N PHE A 69 8.54 -5.01 3.33
CA PHE A 69 8.08 -6.41 3.33
C PHE A 69 7.56 -6.78 4.72
N ASN A 70 6.44 -7.50 4.78
CA ASN A 70 5.66 -7.67 6.00
C ASN A 70 6.10 -8.80 6.92
N ASP A 71 7.41 -9.03 6.99
CA ASP A 71 8.03 -9.94 7.95
C ASP A 71 8.26 -9.26 9.31
N GLU A 72 9.00 -9.95 10.20
CA GLU A 72 9.39 -9.41 11.50
C GLU A 72 10.24 -8.12 11.39
N GLY A 73 11.10 -8.02 10.37
CA GLY A 73 11.88 -6.82 10.10
C GLY A 73 11.00 -5.63 9.69
N GLY A 74 9.99 -5.87 8.85
CA GLY A 74 8.96 -4.90 8.52
C GLY A 74 8.12 -4.50 9.75
N ALA A 75 7.76 -5.46 10.60
CA ALA A 75 7.06 -5.20 11.85
C ALA A 75 7.88 -4.31 12.78
N GLY A 76 9.19 -4.56 12.92
CA GLY A 76 10.09 -3.71 13.69
C GLY A 76 10.27 -2.32 13.08
N CYS A 77 10.34 -2.21 11.74
CA CYS A 77 10.30 -0.91 11.06
C CYS A 77 9.05 -0.14 11.48
N TRP A 78 7.86 -0.76 11.36
CA TRP A 78 6.57 -0.15 11.67
C TRP A 78 6.45 0.26 13.14
N ALA A 79 6.89 -0.61 14.06
CA ALA A 79 6.86 -0.34 15.50
C ALA A 79 7.69 0.89 15.86
N ARG A 80 8.90 0.98 15.30
CA ARG A 80 9.82 2.09 15.54
C ARG A 80 9.25 3.41 15.02
N ILE A 81 8.81 3.45 13.75
CA ILE A 81 8.37 4.72 13.14
C ILE A 81 7.03 5.21 13.69
N LEU A 82 6.14 4.33 14.16
CA LEU A 82 4.89 4.73 14.80
C LEU A 82 5.12 5.62 16.03
N ASN A 83 6.12 5.30 16.86
CA ASN A 83 6.50 6.16 17.98
C ASN A 83 7.36 7.34 17.51
N GLN A 84 8.42 7.05 16.77
CA GLN A 84 9.47 8.03 16.51
C GLN A 84 9.06 9.14 15.54
N ASN A 85 8.06 8.92 14.68
CA ASN A 85 7.52 9.99 13.84
C ASN A 85 6.96 11.16 14.70
N TYR A 86 6.33 10.87 15.84
CA TYR A 86 5.92 11.91 16.77
C TYR A 86 7.10 12.48 17.57
N VAL A 87 7.91 11.60 18.18
CA VAL A 87 9.03 11.99 19.06
C VAL A 87 10.04 12.89 18.35
N ASN A 88 10.39 12.57 17.10
CA ASN A 88 11.43 13.27 16.36
C ASN A 88 10.89 14.35 15.43
N GLY A 89 9.68 14.15 14.90
CA GLY A 89 9.14 14.94 13.79
C GLY A 89 7.85 15.68 14.07
N ASN A 90 7.32 15.62 15.29
CA ASN A 90 6.02 16.18 15.67
C ASN A 90 4.85 15.67 14.79
N MET A 91 5.01 14.51 14.16
CA MET A 91 4.00 13.96 13.28
C MET A 91 2.89 13.28 14.08
N THR A 92 1.65 13.70 13.84
CA THR A 92 0.47 13.27 14.62
C THR A 92 -0.38 12.21 13.91
N SER A 93 0.10 11.72 12.78
CA SER A 93 -0.45 10.57 12.06
C SER A 93 0.64 9.99 11.17
N THR A 94 0.66 8.66 11.07
CA THR A 94 1.50 7.89 10.16
C THR A 94 0.59 6.92 9.41
N ILE A 95 0.65 6.93 8.07
CA ILE A 95 -0.21 6.13 7.20
C ILE A 95 0.67 5.16 6.42
N ALA A 96 0.45 3.86 6.61
CA ALA A 96 1.22 2.81 5.93
C ALA A 96 0.78 2.67 4.47
N TRP A 97 1.73 2.73 3.54
CA TRP A 97 1.59 2.11 2.24
C TRP A 97 2.10 0.66 2.34
N ASN A 98 1.30 -0.38 2.11
CA ASN A 98 -0.13 -0.38 1.83
C ASN A 98 -0.94 -1.15 2.90
N LEU A 99 -2.27 -1.09 2.78
CA LEU A 99 -3.17 -1.69 3.76
C LEU A 99 -3.03 -3.22 3.84
N VAL A 100 -3.09 -3.87 2.68
CA VAL A 100 -3.06 -5.34 2.54
C VAL A 100 -2.44 -5.68 1.19
N ALA A 101 -1.53 -6.66 1.20
CA ALA A 101 -0.95 -7.20 -0.02
C ALA A 101 -1.95 -8.14 -0.70
N SER A 102 -2.83 -7.57 -1.53
CA SER A 102 -3.82 -8.27 -2.37
C SER A 102 -3.56 -8.01 -3.85
N TYR A 103 -2.30 -8.17 -4.24
CA TYR A 103 -1.80 -8.10 -5.61
C TYR A 103 -0.75 -9.20 -5.79
N TYR A 104 -0.48 -9.61 -7.02
CA TYR A 104 0.51 -10.65 -7.30
C TYR A 104 1.88 -10.28 -6.69
N GLU A 105 2.50 -11.22 -5.98
CA GLU A 105 3.72 -10.97 -5.21
C GLU A 105 4.91 -10.54 -6.09
N ASP A 106 4.98 -11.03 -7.34
CA ASP A 106 6.03 -10.67 -8.30
C ASP A 106 5.85 -9.25 -8.88
N LEU A 107 4.75 -8.57 -8.60
CA LEU A 107 4.61 -7.15 -8.91
C LEU A 107 5.50 -6.31 -7.98
N PRO A 108 5.85 -5.07 -8.38
CA PRO A 108 6.69 -4.20 -7.56
C PRO A 108 6.18 -4.07 -6.12
N PHE A 109 7.08 -4.28 -5.16
CA PHE A 109 6.80 -4.25 -3.73
C PHE A 109 5.82 -5.34 -3.26
N GLY A 110 5.96 -6.56 -3.78
CA GLY A 110 5.31 -7.76 -3.25
C GLY A 110 5.32 -7.81 -1.72
N ARG A 111 4.17 -8.16 -1.13
CA ARG A 111 4.00 -8.31 0.33
C ARG A 111 4.43 -7.11 1.19
N CYS A 112 4.36 -5.89 0.64
CA CYS A 112 4.62 -4.65 1.40
C CYS A 112 3.34 -4.04 1.99
N GLY A 113 2.43 -4.88 2.51
CA GLY A 113 1.19 -4.47 3.16
C GLY A 113 1.11 -4.97 4.60
N LEU A 114 0.26 -4.39 5.45
CA LEU A 114 0.22 -4.79 6.88
C LEU A 114 -0.13 -6.27 7.12
N MET A 115 -0.81 -6.89 6.15
CA MET A 115 -1.06 -8.34 6.09
C MET A 115 -1.06 -8.83 4.64
N THR A 116 -1.10 -10.15 4.42
CA THR A 116 -1.06 -10.77 3.09
C THR A 116 -2.38 -11.48 2.77
N ALA A 117 -3.01 -11.16 1.64
CA ALA A 117 -4.25 -11.79 1.16
C ALA A 117 -4.29 -11.80 -0.37
N GLN A 118 -3.32 -12.51 -0.97
CA GLN A 118 -3.03 -12.48 -2.41
C GLN A 118 -3.54 -13.73 -3.17
N GLU A 119 -4.30 -14.62 -2.52
CA GLU A 119 -4.79 -15.86 -3.12
C GLU A 119 -6.32 -16.00 -3.02
N PRO A 120 -7.12 -15.17 -3.71
CA PRO A 120 -8.57 -15.27 -3.67
C PRO A 120 -9.11 -16.64 -4.13
N TRP A 121 -8.38 -17.35 -5.00
CA TRP A 121 -8.74 -18.69 -5.49
C TRP A 121 -8.59 -19.80 -4.44
N SER A 122 -7.70 -19.64 -3.45
CA SER A 122 -7.52 -20.61 -2.35
C SER A 122 -8.27 -20.18 -1.08
N GLY A 123 -8.51 -18.88 -0.93
CA GLY A 123 -9.01 -18.25 0.30
C GLY A 123 -7.92 -18.05 1.35
N SER A 124 -6.65 -18.36 1.04
CA SER A 124 -5.54 -18.22 1.96
C SER A 124 -5.19 -16.75 2.22
N TYR A 125 -4.92 -16.45 3.49
CA TYR A 125 -4.40 -15.16 3.94
C TYR A 125 -3.53 -15.37 5.17
N VAL A 126 -2.62 -14.43 5.41
CA VAL A 126 -1.70 -14.44 6.55
C VAL A 126 -1.86 -13.14 7.33
N VAL A 127 -2.18 -13.27 8.62
CA VAL A 127 -2.22 -12.12 9.55
C VAL A 127 -0.81 -11.89 10.05
N GLU A 128 -0.09 -11.01 9.38
CA GLU A 128 1.32 -10.74 9.62
C GLU A 128 1.56 -9.88 10.88
N SER A 129 2.78 -9.89 11.38
CA SER A 129 3.20 -9.16 12.59
C SER A 129 2.89 -7.65 12.59
N PRO A 130 2.97 -6.90 11.46
CA PRO A 130 2.57 -5.49 11.41
C PRO A 130 1.12 -5.21 11.83
N ILE A 131 0.19 -6.17 11.72
CA ILE A 131 -1.18 -6.03 12.25
C ILE A 131 -1.15 -5.85 13.77
N TRP A 132 -0.35 -6.66 14.46
CA TRP A 132 -0.28 -6.63 15.92
C TRP A 132 0.50 -5.43 16.41
N ILE A 133 1.55 -5.02 15.70
CA ILE A 133 2.22 -3.74 15.92
C ILE A 133 1.24 -2.56 15.81
N THR A 134 0.38 -2.57 14.77
CA THR A 134 -0.67 -1.55 14.61
C THR A 134 -1.65 -1.57 15.79
N ALA A 135 -1.98 -2.74 16.33
CA ALA A 135 -2.91 -2.89 17.46
C ALA A 135 -2.37 -2.28 18.77
N HIS A 136 -1.05 -2.31 18.99
CA HIS A 136 -0.41 -1.69 20.17
C HIS A 136 -0.71 -0.19 20.29
N THR A 137 -1.00 0.49 19.18
CA THR A 137 -1.44 1.90 19.18
C THR A 137 -2.96 2.03 19.01
N THR A 138 -3.53 1.38 17.98
CA THR A 138 -4.90 1.69 17.52
C THR A 138 -6.01 1.15 18.42
N GLN A 139 -5.77 0.09 19.22
CA GLN A 139 -6.77 -0.37 20.18
C GLN A 139 -6.89 0.55 21.41
N PHE A 140 -5.87 1.38 21.65
CA PHE A 140 -5.68 2.08 22.92
C PHE A 140 -5.56 3.60 22.77
N THR A 141 -5.79 4.11 21.56
CA THR A 141 -5.80 5.53 21.23
C THR A 141 -6.89 5.82 20.20
N GLN A 142 -7.33 7.08 20.09
CA GLN A 142 -8.30 7.52 19.09
C GLN A 142 -7.94 8.94 18.59
N PRO A 143 -8.32 9.31 17.35
CA PRO A 143 -8.24 10.69 16.91
C PRO A 143 -8.93 11.64 17.89
N GLY A 144 -8.21 12.66 18.36
CA GLY A 144 -8.67 13.59 19.40
C GLY A 144 -7.97 13.42 20.76
N TRP A 145 -7.25 12.30 20.96
CA TRP A 145 -6.32 12.17 22.08
C TRP A 145 -5.12 13.11 21.92
N HIS A 146 -4.48 13.42 23.03
CA HIS A 146 -3.31 14.30 23.07
C HIS A 146 -2.10 13.55 23.60
N TYR A 147 -0.98 13.71 22.90
CA TYR A 147 0.33 13.31 23.39
C TYR A 147 0.76 14.14 24.61
N LEU A 148 1.61 13.57 25.46
CA LEU A 148 2.15 14.24 26.65
C LEU A 148 3.52 14.86 26.34
N GLN A 149 3.90 15.90 27.08
CA GLN A 149 5.15 16.64 26.82
C GLN A 149 6.43 15.83 27.07
N MET A 150 6.33 14.68 27.76
CA MET A 150 7.49 13.90 28.22
C MET A 150 7.87 12.79 27.23
N ASP A 151 7.21 12.69 26.07
CA ASP A 151 7.51 11.68 25.06
C ASP A 151 8.94 11.81 24.54
N GLY A 152 9.62 10.70 24.30
CA GLY A 152 11.07 10.74 24.08
C GLY A 152 11.76 9.42 23.83
N HIS A 153 13.09 9.49 23.77
CA HIS A 153 13.96 8.32 23.66
C HIS A 153 14.29 7.74 25.03
N LEU A 154 14.51 6.42 25.07
CA LEU A 154 15.03 5.70 26.24
C LEU A 154 16.55 5.85 26.31
N GLU A 155 17.12 5.73 27.53
CA GLU A 155 18.54 5.96 27.78
C GLU A 155 19.45 5.02 26.99
N GLN A 156 19.08 3.75 26.87
CA GLN A 156 19.87 2.74 26.15
C GLN A 156 19.26 2.36 24.79
N GLY A 157 18.57 3.29 24.14
CA GLY A 157 17.94 3.09 22.83
C GLY A 157 16.49 2.62 22.91
N GLY A 158 15.73 2.88 21.84
CA GLY A 158 14.27 2.78 21.83
C GLY A 158 13.57 4.11 22.12
N SER A 159 12.24 4.09 22.17
CA SER A 159 11.41 5.28 22.42
C SER A 159 10.12 4.95 23.15
N TYR A 160 9.50 5.98 23.71
CA TYR A 160 8.16 5.88 24.30
C TYR A 160 7.33 7.11 23.99
N VAL A 161 6.02 6.88 23.86
CA VAL A 161 5.01 7.93 23.75
C VAL A 161 3.88 7.67 24.75
N ALA A 162 3.27 8.72 25.26
CA ALA A 162 2.16 8.66 26.19
C ALA A 162 1.02 9.58 25.72
N LEU A 163 -0.20 9.06 25.72
CA LEU A 163 -1.39 9.76 25.25
C LEU A 163 -2.51 9.74 26.30
N THR A 164 -3.32 10.80 26.32
CA THR A 164 -4.53 10.89 27.14
C THR A 164 -5.72 11.42 26.34
N ASP A 165 -6.92 10.97 26.71
CA ASP A 165 -8.19 11.50 26.21
C ASP A 165 -8.66 12.76 26.94
N GLY A 166 -7.98 13.16 28.02
CA GLY A 166 -8.42 14.26 28.89
C GLY A 166 -9.60 13.91 29.81
N LEU A 167 -10.08 12.66 29.77
CA LEU A 167 -11.14 12.12 30.64
C LEU A 167 -10.55 11.19 31.72
N GLY A 168 -9.23 11.13 31.80
CA GLY A 168 -8.49 10.37 32.81
C GLY A 168 -8.04 9.00 32.35
N ASN A 169 -8.12 8.68 31.05
CA ASN A 169 -7.42 7.54 30.48
C ASN A 169 -5.97 7.90 30.10
N LEU A 170 -5.10 6.91 30.21
CA LEU A 170 -3.68 7.01 29.87
C LEU A 170 -3.28 5.76 29.09
N THR A 171 -2.54 5.97 28.01
CA THR A 171 -1.89 4.91 27.23
C THR A 171 -0.43 5.29 27.03
N ILE A 172 0.49 4.40 27.37
CA ILE A 172 1.93 4.51 27.16
C ILE A 172 2.35 3.39 26.21
N ILE A 173 3.05 3.73 25.13
CA ILE A 173 3.53 2.78 24.12
C ILE A 173 5.04 2.89 24.07
N ILE A 174 5.73 1.77 24.25
CA ILE A 174 7.20 1.68 24.35
C ILE A 174 7.69 0.72 23.27
N GLU A 175 8.78 1.08 22.60
CA GLU A 175 9.48 0.21 21.63
C GLU A 175 10.99 0.22 21.87
N THR A 176 11.64 -0.93 21.71
CA THR A 176 13.11 -1.11 21.83
C THR A 176 13.71 -1.76 20.57
N MET A 177 13.23 -1.36 19.40
CA MET A 177 13.60 -1.98 18.14
C MET A 177 15.07 -1.75 17.79
N THR A 178 15.84 -2.81 17.56
CA THR A 178 17.23 -2.72 17.13
C THR A 178 17.33 -2.27 15.68
N SER A 179 18.48 -1.69 15.29
CA SER A 179 18.71 -1.26 13.92
C SER A 179 18.61 -2.42 12.91
N GLY A 180 19.04 -3.63 13.29
CA GLY A 180 18.99 -4.81 12.42
C GLY A 180 17.58 -5.35 12.22
N HIS A 181 16.71 -5.22 13.22
CA HIS A 181 15.32 -5.70 13.19
C HIS A 181 14.31 -4.64 12.75
N SER A 182 14.73 -3.41 12.44
CA SER A 182 13.77 -2.33 12.14
C SER A 182 14.11 -1.52 10.91
N THR A 183 14.82 -2.11 9.96
CA THR A 183 15.14 -1.44 8.71
C THR A 183 13.89 -1.30 7.85
N CYS A 184 13.46 -0.06 7.61
CA CYS A 184 12.45 0.24 6.61
C CYS A 184 13.08 0.22 5.21
N ILE A 185 12.30 -0.07 4.17
CA ILE A 185 12.77 0.00 2.78
C ILE A 185 13.29 1.42 2.43
N ARG A 186 12.72 2.45 3.06
CA ARG A 186 13.09 3.85 2.86
C ARG A 186 12.66 4.72 4.04
N PRO A 187 13.37 5.84 4.31
CA PRO A 187 14.72 6.11 3.81
C PRO A 187 15.74 5.13 4.44
N PRO A 188 16.98 5.06 3.93
CA PRO A 188 18.04 4.25 4.55
C PRO A 188 18.20 4.58 6.03
N LEU A 189 18.29 3.55 6.87
CA LEU A 189 18.42 3.68 8.31
C LEU A 189 19.90 3.68 8.69
N LEU A 190 20.35 4.75 9.35
CA LEU A 190 21.69 4.78 9.94
C LEU A 190 21.76 3.82 11.14
N PRO A 191 22.87 3.08 11.32
CA PRO A 191 23.02 2.18 12.46
C PRO A 191 22.92 2.91 13.80
N PHE A 192 22.24 2.28 14.76
CA PHE A 192 22.16 2.70 16.16
C PHE A 192 22.15 1.48 17.09
N ILE A 193 22.39 1.71 18.38
CA ILE A 193 22.51 0.66 19.40
C ILE A 193 21.29 0.73 20.30
N VAL A 194 20.72 -0.45 20.57
CA VAL A 194 19.74 -0.66 21.64
C VAL A 194 20.29 -1.76 22.53
N SER A 195 20.26 -1.57 23.86
CA SER A 195 20.64 -2.60 24.83
C SER A 195 19.58 -2.78 25.91
N PRO A 196 19.52 -3.99 26.52
CA PRO A 196 18.56 -4.26 27.59
C PRO A 196 18.73 -3.26 28.74
N GLN A 197 17.62 -2.73 29.24
CA GLN A 197 17.63 -1.66 30.23
C GLN A 197 16.46 -1.74 31.21
N LYS A 198 16.65 -1.16 32.39
CA LYS A 198 15.56 -0.93 33.34
C LYS A 198 15.04 0.50 33.16
N ALA A 199 13.91 0.65 32.48
CA ALA A 199 13.25 1.94 32.34
C ALA A 199 12.36 2.21 33.56
N THR A 200 12.44 3.42 34.13
CA THR A 200 11.60 3.83 35.27
C THR A 200 10.80 5.06 34.91
N PHE A 201 9.48 4.97 35.08
CA PHE A 201 8.52 5.99 34.71
C PHE A 201 7.89 6.59 35.96
N TYR A 202 7.81 7.92 35.98
CA TYR A 202 7.25 8.70 37.09
C TYR A 202 5.97 9.40 36.61
N LEU A 203 4.82 8.86 37.00
CA LEU A 203 3.53 9.48 36.79
C LEU A 203 3.37 10.68 37.74
N LYS A 204 2.82 11.79 37.24
CA LYS A 204 2.54 12.99 38.01
C LYS A 204 1.08 13.40 37.87
N GLY A 205 0.61 14.24 38.80
CA GLY A 205 -0.75 14.78 38.77
C GLY A 205 -1.82 13.71 38.95
N SER A 206 -2.91 13.79 38.18
CA SER A 206 -4.07 12.90 38.29
C SER A 206 -3.80 11.44 37.89
N PHE A 207 -2.62 11.13 37.36
CA PHE A 207 -2.24 9.77 36.96
C PHE A 207 -1.56 8.98 38.09
N VAL A 208 -1.17 9.62 39.19
CA VAL A 208 -0.51 8.97 40.34
C VAL A 208 -1.42 7.92 41.01
N SER A 209 -2.74 8.14 41.00
CA SER A 209 -3.72 7.26 41.65
C SER A 209 -4.39 6.26 40.70
N LYS A 210 -3.87 6.08 39.48
CA LYS A 210 -4.46 5.17 38.50
C LYS A 210 -3.86 3.77 38.63
N TYR A 211 -4.73 2.76 38.66
CA TYR A 211 -4.33 1.35 38.70
C TYR A 211 -3.86 0.88 37.32
N LEU A 212 -2.63 1.23 36.93
CA LEU A 212 -1.86 0.39 36.02
C LEU A 212 -1.18 -0.71 36.86
N LEU A 213 -1.11 -1.93 36.33
CA LEU A 213 -0.44 -3.04 37.00
C LEU A 213 0.98 -2.59 37.43
N CYS A 214 1.33 -2.74 38.71
CA CYS A 214 2.64 -2.42 39.29
C CYS A 214 3.01 -0.93 39.48
N VAL A 215 2.05 0.00 39.50
CA VAL A 215 2.32 1.39 39.94
C VAL A 215 2.25 1.51 41.46
N HIS A 216 3.39 1.81 42.10
CA HIS A 216 3.46 2.15 43.52
C HIS A 216 3.87 3.62 43.66
N ASP A 217 3.03 4.43 44.33
CA ASP A 217 3.24 5.87 44.52
C ASP A 217 3.49 6.66 43.22
N GLY A 218 2.81 6.27 42.14
CA GLY A 218 2.98 6.90 40.82
C GLY A 218 4.26 6.51 40.09
N VAL A 219 5.02 5.52 40.57
CA VAL A 219 6.25 5.05 39.94
C VAL A 219 6.11 3.60 39.52
N PHE A 220 6.63 3.26 38.34
CA PHE A 220 6.81 1.87 37.93
C PHE A 220 8.11 1.71 37.14
N SER A 221 8.67 0.50 37.16
CA SER A 221 9.83 0.15 36.35
C SER A 221 9.56 -1.09 35.52
N LEU A 222 10.12 -1.14 34.33
CA LEU A 222 10.11 -2.30 33.45
C LEU A 222 11.55 -2.69 33.10
N TYR A 223 11.82 -3.98 33.08
CA TYR A 223 13.00 -4.51 32.41
C TYR A 223 12.62 -4.72 30.95
N LEU A 224 13.31 -4.01 30.06
CA LEU A 224 13.09 -4.03 28.63
C LEU A 224 14.27 -4.75 27.99
N ASP A 225 14.00 -5.79 27.21
CA ASP A 225 14.97 -6.39 26.31
C ASP A 225 14.92 -5.65 24.95
N VAL A 226 15.71 -6.11 23.99
CA VAL A 226 15.71 -5.61 22.63
C VAL A 226 14.58 -6.20 21.79
N ASP A 227 14.14 -5.46 20.77
CA ASP A 227 13.09 -5.88 19.82
C ASP A 227 11.73 -6.17 20.50
N GLU A 228 11.39 -5.42 21.55
CA GLU A 228 10.12 -5.53 22.27
C GLU A 228 9.19 -4.32 22.05
N VAL A 229 7.87 -4.56 22.12
CA VAL A 229 6.84 -3.52 22.14
C VAL A 229 5.91 -3.73 23.32
N TYR A 230 5.70 -2.68 24.12
CA TYR A 230 4.79 -2.69 25.25
C TYR A 230 3.71 -1.63 25.09
N THR A 231 2.47 -1.99 25.41
CA THR A 231 1.40 -1.00 25.62
C THR A 231 0.88 -1.13 27.04
N LEU A 232 1.00 -0.05 27.80
CA LEU A 232 0.47 0.08 29.15
C LEU A 232 -0.71 1.04 29.08
N THR A 233 -1.91 0.59 29.42
CA THR A 233 -3.10 1.45 29.30
C THR A 233 -4.06 1.25 30.48
N THR A 234 -4.86 2.27 30.75
CA THR A 234 -6.02 2.17 31.65
C THR A 234 -7.24 1.57 30.97
N LEU A 235 -7.23 1.45 29.64
CA LEU A 235 -8.33 0.87 28.88
C LEU A 235 -8.35 -0.65 29.02
N ILE A 236 -9.52 -1.22 29.27
CA ILE A 236 -9.74 -2.67 29.42
C ILE A 236 -10.37 -3.31 28.16
N THR A 237 -10.42 -2.58 27.06
CA THR A 237 -11.11 -2.96 25.82
C THR A 237 -10.22 -3.71 24.83
N GLY A 238 -8.92 -3.84 25.14
CA GLY A 238 -7.97 -4.53 24.27
C GLY A 238 -8.38 -5.98 24.03
N ARG A 239 -8.32 -6.41 22.76
CA ARG A 239 -8.67 -7.77 22.36
C ARG A 239 -7.86 -8.20 21.14
N LYS A 240 -7.20 -9.35 21.25
CA LYS A 240 -6.66 -10.06 20.09
C LYS A 240 -7.83 -10.74 19.36
N GLY A 241 -8.18 -10.24 18.18
CA GLY A 241 -9.17 -10.89 17.32
C GLY A 241 -8.70 -12.31 16.97
N ALA A 242 -9.62 -13.27 17.02
CA ALA A 242 -9.32 -14.66 16.68
C ALA A 242 -10.44 -15.19 15.78
N TYR A 243 -10.03 -15.77 14.65
CA TYR A 243 -10.87 -16.46 13.69
C TYR A 243 -10.25 -17.84 13.42
N PRO A 244 -11.00 -18.78 12.83
CA PRO A 244 -10.42 -20.04 12.37
C PRO A 244 -9.24 -19.80 11.43
N ASP A 245 -8.31 -20.75 11.38
CA ASP A 245 -7.17 -20.69 10.47
C ASP A 245 -7.65 -20.57 9.03
N SER A 246 -6.93 -19.77 8.23
CA SER A 246 -7.21 -19.63 6.82
C SER A 246 -6.94 -20.95 6.08
N PRO A 247 -7.59 -21.19 4.92
CA PRO A 247 -7.22 -22.28 4.04
C PRO A 247 -5.72 -22.28 3.70
N GLN A 248 -5.17 -23.47 3.46
CA GLN A 248 -3.79 -23.62 3.01
C GLN A 248 -3.58 -22.95 1.65
N SER A 249 -2.42 -22.29 1.50
CA SER A 249 -1.99 -21.66 0.25
C SER A 249 -1.99 -22.66 -0.90
N LYS A 250 -2.42 -22.20 -2.08
CA LYS A 250 -2.40 -22.98 -3.32
C LYS A 250 -1.97 -22.08 -4.48
N PRO A 251 -1.20 -22.61 -5.46
CA PRO A 251 -0.91 -21.86 -6.68
C PRO A 251 -2.19 -21.52 -7.43
N PHE A 252 -2.09 -20.55 -8.35
CA PHE A 252 -3.20 -20.21 -9.24
C PHE A 252 -3.68 -21.47 -9.99
N PRO A 253 -4.99 -21.64 -10.24
CA PRO A 253 -5.52 -22.79 -10.95
C PRO A 253 -4.80 -23.03 -12.29
N SER A 254 -4.24 -24.23 -12.48
CA SER A 254 -3.51 -24.59 -13.70
C SER A 254 -4.39 -24.64 -14.95
N ASN A 255 -5.71 -24.78 -14.76
CA ASN A 255 -6.72 -24.60 -15.78
C ASN A 255 -7.69 -23.54 -15.28
N TYR A 256 -7.77 -22.41 -15.99
CA TYR A 256 -8.64 -21.30 -15.68
C TYR A 256 -9.41 -20.88 -16.93
N LYS A 257 -10.69 -20.56 -16.76
CA LYS A 257 -11.56 -20.05 -17.81
C LYS A 257 -12.50 -19.02 -17.20
N ASP A 258 -12.67 -17.91 -17.90
CA ASP A 258 -13.72 -16.93 -17.66
C ASP A 258 -14.40 -16.65 -19.00
N ASP A 259 -15.73 -16.72 -19.03
CA ASP A 259 -16.54 -16.41 -20.21
C ASP A 259 -17.17 -15.01 -20.13
N PHE A 260 -16.92 -14.31 -19.03
CA PHE A 260 -17.42 -12.98 -18.70
C PHE A 260 -18.95 -12.85 -18.69
N ASN A 261 -19.70 -13.96 -18.66
CA ASN A 261 -21.16 -13.99 -18.78
C ASN A 261 -21.86 -13.58 -17.48
N ILE A 262 -21.70 -12.31 -17.08
CA ILE A 262 -22.29 -11.75 -15.89
C ILE A 262 -23.06 -10.47 -16.21
N ARG A 263 -24.37 -10.50 -15.99
CA ARG A 263 -25.26 -9.37 -16.30
C ARG A 263 -25.10 -8.19 -15.34
N ASN A 264 -24.93 -8.49 -14.05
CA ASN A 264 -24.85 -7.50 -12.98
C ASN A 264 -23.66 -7.85 -12.09
N PRO A 265 -22.42 -7.57 -12.54
CA PRO A 265 -21.25 -7.92 -11.76
C PRO A 265 -21.17 -7.05 -10.49
N PRO A 266 -20.70 -7.61 -9.36
CA PRO A 266 -20.55 -6.85 -8.12
C PRO A 266 -19.39 -5.83 -8.18
N PHE A 267 -18.49 -5.99 -9.15
CA PHE A 267 -17.37 -5.09 -9.45
C PHE A 267 -17.36 -4.80 -10.96
N SER A 268 -16.69 -3.73 -11.40
CA SER A 268 -16.64 -3.33 -12.80
C SER A 268 -15.75 -4.21 -13.68
N GLU A 269 -14.79 -4.93 -13.08
CA GLU A 269 -13.78 -5.74 -13.77
C GLU A 269 -13.90 -7.22 -13.36
N ALA A 270 -13.47 -8.12 -14.25
CA ALA A 270 -13.41 -9.56 -13.99
C ALA A 270 -12.36 -9.90 -12.92
N PRO A 271 -12.60 -10.93 -12.08
CA PRO A 271 -11.69 -11.27 -11.00
C PRO A 271 -10.33 -11.75 -11.54
N ASN A 272 -9.27 -11.48 -10.79
CA ASN A 272 -7.87 -11.88 -11.04
C ASN A 272 -7.17 -11.19 -12.21
N PHE A 273 -7.90 -10.57 -13.15
CA PHE A 273 -7.29 -9.66 -14.10
C PHE A 273 -6.76 -8.45 -13.36
N ALA A 274 -5.51 -8.09 -13.64
CA ALA A 274 -4.84 -6.96 -13.02
C ALA A 274 -4.29 -6.05 -14.12
N ASP A 275 -4.97 -4.94 -14.34
CA ASP A 275 -4.60 -3.94 -15.33
C ASP A 275 -3.27 -3.25 -14.99
N GLN A 276 -2.29 -3.34 -15.89
CA GLN A 276 -0.97 -2.72 -15.71
C GLN A 276 -0.80 -1.47 -16.58
N THR A 277 -1.58 -1.34 -17.66
CA THR A 277 -1.72 -0.14 -18.48
C THR A 277 -3.05 -0.22 -19.22
N GLY A 278 -3.84 0.85 -19.22
CA GLY A 278 -5.23 0.82 -19.68
C GLY A 278 -6.21 0.45 -18.56
N VAL A 279 -7.48 0.30 -18.92
CA VAL A 279 -8.55 -0.15 -18.01
C VAL A 279 -9.45 -1.10 -18.79
N PHE A 280 -9.75 -2.27 -18.23
CA PHE A 280 -10.58 -3.32 -18.79
C PHE A 280 -11.82 -3.51 -17.91
N GLU A 281 -13.01 -3.45 -18.51
CA GLU A 281 -14.28 -3.52 -17.79
C GLU A 281 -15.20 -4.58 -18.39
N TYR A 282 -16.07 -5.17 -17.56
CA TYR A 282 -17.21 -5.93 -18.04
C TYR A 282 -18.04 -5.07 -18.98
N PHE A 283 -18.37 -5.63 -20.14
CA PHE A 283 -19.11 -4.93 -21.19
C PHE A 283 -20.31 -5.75 -21.65
N VAL A 284 -21.44 -5.08 -21.82
CA VAL A 284 -22.67 -5.68 -22.34
C VAL A 284 -22.96 -5.08 -23.71
N ASN A 285 -22.77 -5.86 -24.76
CA ASN A 285 -23.16 -5.48 -26.10
C ASN A 285 -24.66 -5.75 -26.31
N THR A 286 -25.48 -4.71 -26.19
CA THR A 286 -26.94 -4.81 -26.40
C THR A 286 -27.35 -4.80 -27.87
N SER A 287 -26.40 -4.51 -28.78
CA SER A 287 -26.65 -4.41 -30.22
C SER A 287 -26.37 -5.71 -30.98
N ASP A 288 -25.71 -6.68 -30.33
CA ASP A 288 -25.42 -8.01 -30.88
C ASP A 288 -26.20 -9.08 -30.10
N PRO A 289 -27.18 -9.77 -30.70
CA PRO A 289 -27.89 -10.88 -30.05
C PRO A 289 -27.15 -12.22 -30.15
N GLY A 290 -25.92 -12.24 -30.67
CA GLY A 290 -25.10 -13.44 -30.87
C GLY A 290 -24.35 -13.91 -29.61
N ASP A 291 -23.24 -14.63 -29.82
CA ASP A 291 -22.51 -15.33 -28.77
C ASP A 291 -21.65 -14.43 -27.86
N HIS A 292 -21.46 -13.14 -28.22
CA HIS A 292 -20.59 -12.18 -27.51
C HIS A 292 -21.35 -11.01 -26.86
N ILE A 293 -22.51 -11.31 -26.24
CA ILE A 293 -23.30 -10.29 -25.51
C ILE A 293 -22.53 -9.76 -24.30
N PHE A 294 -21.81 -10.62 -23.59
CA PHE A 294 -21.01 -10.25 -22.42
C PHE A 294 -19.52 -10.47 -22.72
N THR A 295 -18.71 -9.44 -22.51
CA THR A 295 -17.27 -9.47 -22.81
C THR A 295 -16.48 -8.67 -21.79
N LEU A 296 -15.15 -8.74 -21.87
CA LEU A 296 -14.23 -7.83 -21.20
C LEU A 296 -13.65 -6.85 -22.23
N ARG A 297 -13.74 -5.55 -21.97
CA ARG A 297 -13.43 -4.51 -22.96
C ARG A 297 -12.44 -3.49 -22.39
N GLN A 298 -11.38 -3.21 -23.15
CA GLN A 298 -10.52 -2.05 -22.87
C GLN A 298 -11.29 -0.76 -23.18
N VAL A 299 -11.36 0.19 -22.24
CA VAL A 299 -12.15 1.43 -22.37
C VAL A 299 -11.35 2.74 -22.50
N VAL A 300 -10.03 2.70 -22.33
CA VAL A 300 -9.12 3.83 -22.43
C VAL A 300 -8.74 4.14 -23.88
N LEU A 301 -9.28 5.23 -24.42
CA LEU A 301 -9.03 5.68 -25.80
C LEU A 301 -7.84 6.64 -25.96
N GLN A 302 -7.34 7.19 -24.85
CA GLN A 302 -6.23 8.15 -24.84
C GLN A 302 -5.34 7.92 -23.62
N ARG A 303 -4.04 8.15 -23.77
CA ARG A 303 -3.08 8.02 -22.66
C ARG A 303 -3.45 9.02 -21.54
N PRO A 304 -3.52 8.57 -20.27
CA PRO A 304 -3.84 9.46 -19.15
C PRO A 304 -2.69 10.44 -18.87
N ILE A 305 -2.94 11.41 -17.98
CA ILE A 305 -1.85 12.14 -17.33
C ILE A 305 -1.20 11.15 -16.36
N THR A 306 -0.06 10.61 -16.75
CA THR A 306 0.55 9.45 -16.08
C THR A 306 1.28 9.84 -14.81
N TRP A 307 1.13 9.02 -13.76
CA TRP A 307 1.99 9.08 -12.56
C TRP A 307 3.26 8.23 -12.76
N ALA A 308 3.10 7.02 -13.31
CA ALA A 308 4.20 6.12 -13.64
C ALA A 308 4.61 6.24 -15.12
N SER A 309 5.53 5.37 -15.55
CA SER A 309 5.85 5.18 -16.97
C SER A 309 4.99 4.07 -17.56
N ASP A 310 3.71 4.36 -17.79
CA ASP A 310 2.76 3.42 -18.41
C ASP A 310 3.28 2.94 -19.77
N ALA A 311 2.94 1.71 -20.17
CA ALA A 311 3.32 1.20 -21.49
C ALA A 311 2.59 1.97 -22.62
N ASP A 312 3.10 1.90 -23.84
CA ASP A 312 2.39 2.47 -25.00
C ASP A 312 1.18 1.62 -25.38
N GLN A 313 1.22 0.32 -25.06
CA GLN A 313 0.15 -0.64 -25.30
C GLN A 313 -0.52 -1.04 -24.00
N THR A 314 -1.84 -1.20 -24.03
CA THR A 314 -2.61 -1.63 -22.85
C THR A 314 -2.44 -3.12 -22.58
N ILE A 315 -2.38 -3.50 -21.32
CA ILE A 315 -2.16 -4.88 -20.88
C ILE A 315 -2.79 -5.11 -19.51
N SER A 316 -3.52 -6.22 -19.40
CA SER A 316 -3.96 -6.81 -18.15
C SER A 316 -3.28 -8.17 -17.98
N ILE A 317 -2.79 -8.47 -16.78
CA ILE A 317 -2.11 -9.74 -16.46
C ILE A 317 -2.98 -10.60 -15.55
N ILE A 318 -2.79 -11.91 -15.63
CA ILE A 318 -3.50 -12.90 -14.82
C ILE A 318 -2.66 -14.17 -14.67
N GLY A 319 -2.85 -14.90 -13.57
CA GLY A 319 -2.34 -16.25 -13.40
C GLY A 319 -1.24 -16.37 -12.37
N ASP A 320 -0.19 -17.14 -12.70
CA ASP A 320 0.97 -17.39 -11.85
C ASP A 320 2.26 -17.06 -12.62
N PHE A 321 3.08 -16.18 -12.06
CA PHE A 321 4.36 -15.76 -12.65
C PHE A 321 5.36 -16.92 -12.80
N LYS A 322 5.15 -18.05 -12.10
CA LYS A 322 5.99 -19.26 -12.20
C LYS A 322 5.67 -20.12 -13.42
N TRP A 323 4.60 -19.81 -14.16
CA TRP A 323 4.22 -20.60 -15.32
C TRP A 323 5.25 -20.49 -16.45
N VAL A 324 5.67 -21.66 -16.95
CA VAL A 324 6.61 -21.79 -18.07
C VAL A 324 5.90 -22.27 -19.32
N ASN A 325 5.19 -23.39 -19.26
CA ASN A 325 4.47 -23.93 -20.42
C ASN A 325 2.98 -23.61 -20.27
N VAL A 326 2.44 -22.81 -21.19
CA VAL A 326 1.08 -22.30 -21.14
C VAL A 326 0.46 -22.31 -22.52
N THR A 327 -0.81 -22.71 -22.56
CA THR A 327 -1.68 -22.54 -23.72
C THR A 327 -2.71 -21.48 -23.37
N ILE A 328 -2.75 -20.41 -24.18
CA ILE A 328 -3.64 -19.27 -23.97
C ILE A 328 -4.56 -19.16 -25.17
N THR A 329 -5.87 -19.11 -24.90
CA THR A 329 -6.92 -18.94 -25.91
C THR A 329 -7.84 -17.83 -25.46
N CYS A 330 -8.16 -16.90 -26.34
CA CYS A 330 -9.09 -15.80 -26.07
C CYS A 330 -9.75 -15.37 -27.39
N ASP A 331 -11.05 -15.17 -27.36
CA ASP A 331 -11.76 -14.52 -28.45
C ASP A 331 -11.50 -13.02 -28.38
N VAL A 332 -11.08 -12.42 -29.49
CA VAL A 332 -10.68 -11.00 -29.53
C VAL A 332 -11.46 -10.24 -30.59
N TYR A 333 -11.76 -8.97 -30.30
CA TYR A 333 -12.46 -8.07 -31.22
C TYR A 333 -11.69 -6.75 -31.37
N ILE A 334 -11.37 -6.37 -32.61
CA ILE A 334 -10.67 -5.13 -32.93
C ILE A 334 -11.68 -4.09 -33.41
N GLU A 335 -11.97 -3.10 -32.57
CA GLU A 335 -12.97 -2.08 -32.89
C GLU A 335 -12.48 -1.02 -33.87
N ARG A 336 -11.17 -0.75 -33.87
CA ARG A 336 -10.58 0.30 -34.71
C ARG A 336 -10.16 -0.27 -36.05
N PRO A 337 -10.84 0.08 -37.17
CA PRO A 337 -10.47 -0.42 -38.48
C PRO A 337 -9.12 0.17 -38.94
N GLY A 338 -8.42 -0.56 -39.80
CA GLY A 338 -7.18 -0.13 -40.45
C GLY A 338 -5.94 -0.32 -39.58
N ASN A 339 -5.83 0.40 -38.46
CA ASN A 339 -4.62 0.41 -37.62
C ASN A 339 -4.84 -0.10 -36.18
N GLY A 340 -6.00 -0.69 -35.88
CA GLY A 340 -6.21 -1.37 -34.61
C GLY A 340 -5.41 -2.66 -34.50
N GLY A 341 -5.02 -3.02 -33.29
CA GLY A 341 -4.35 -4.28 -32.99
C GLY A 341 -4.63 -4.73 -31.56
N VAL A 342 -4.59 -6.03 -31.36
CA VAL A 342 -4.76 -6.69 -30.06
C VAL A 342 -3.74 -7.81 -29.94
N PHE A 343 -3.49 -8.30 -28.72
CA PHE A 343 -2.58 -9.40 -28.49
C PHE A 343 -3.02 -10.27 -27.32
N ILE A 344 -2.55 -11.51 -27.33
CA ILE A 344 -2.44 -12.36 -26.14
C ILE A 344 -0.96 -12.60 -25.85
N ALA A 345 -0.61 -12.78 -24.57
CA ALA A 345 0.78 -12.95 -24.19
C ALA A 345 0.97 -14.00 -23.09
N GLY A 346 2.07 -14.73 -23.18
CA GLY A 346 2.53 -15.66 -22.14
C GLY A 346 3.90 -15.26 -21.61
N ARG A 347 4.23 -15.74 -20.40
CA ARG A 347 5.53 -15.48 -19.73
C ARG A 347 5.84 -13.98 -19.58
N VAL A 348 4.81 -13.17 -19.31
CA VAL A 348 4.99 -11.73 -19.07
C VAL A 348 5.75 -11.54 -17.75
N ALA A 349 6.98 -11.05 -17.83
CA ALA A 349 7.93 -11.11 -16.72
C ALA A 349 7.79 -9.96 -15.71
N ASN A 350 7.22 -8.82 -16.10
CA ASN A 350 7.13 -7.62 -15.26
C ASN A 350 5.73 -7.00 -15.35
N GLY A 351 5.39 -6.20 -14.33
CA GLY A 351 4.22 -5.34 -14.29
C GLY A 351 4.45 -4.10 -13.44
N GLY A 352 3.37 -3.44 -13.03
CA GLY A 352 3.37 -2.22 -12.21
C GLY A 352 4.20 -1.10 -12.83
N ILE A 353 5.02 -0.44 -12.01
CA ILE A 353 5.91 0.65 -12.45
C ILE A 353 6.95 0.24 -13.51
N TYR A 354 7.12 -1.06 -13.78
CA TYR A 354 8.06 -1.59 -14.78
C TYR A 354 7.37 -2.16 -16.03
N VAL A 355 6.05 -1.99 -16.18
CA VAL A 355 5.25 -2.56 -17.28
C VAL A 355 5.79 -2.23 -18.68
N GLN A 356 6.35 -1.04 -18.88
CA GLN A 356 6.94 -0.63 -20.16
C GLN A 356 8.10 -1.54 -20.60
N ARG A 357 8.78 -2.20 -19.65
CA ARG A 357 9.93 -3.09 -19.88
C ARG A 357 9.56 -4.57 -19.80
N SER A 358 8.28 -4.90 -19.89
CA SER A 358 7.81 -6.28 -19.81
C SER A 358 8.30 -7.09 -21.01
N LYS A 359 9.00 -8.18 -20.70
CA LYS A 359 9.41 -9.22 -21.64
C LYS A 359 8.43 -10.38 -21.57
N GLY A 360 8.37 -11.18 -22.62
CA GLY A 360 7.48 -12.34 -22.73
C GLY A 360 7.37 -12.82 -24.16
N LEU A 361 6.32 -13.59 -24.45
CA LEU A 361 5.94 -13.95 -25.81
C LEU A 361 4.59 -13.30 -26.10
N PHE A 362 4.60 -12.27 -26.95
CA PHE A 362 3.40 -11.51 -27.32
C PHE A 362 3.00 -11.86 -28.74
N PHE A 363 1.77 -12.32 -28.92
CA PHE A 363 1.21 -12.64 -30.24
C PHE A 363 0.16 -11.61 -30.60
N TRP A 364 0.48 -10.80 -31.61
CA TRP A 364 -0.29 -9.64 -32.06
C TRP A 364 -1.07 -9.97 -33.32
N VAL A 365 -2.31 -9.51 -33.40
CA VAL A 365 -3.12 -9.52 -34.61
C VAL A 365 -3.65 -8.12 -34.89
N PHE A 366 -3.63 -7.72 -36.16
CA PHE A 366 -3.95 -6.37 -36.59
C PHE A 366 -5.13 -6.35 -37.57
N ALA A 367 -5.87 -5.24 -37.57
CA ALA A 367 -7.02 -5.04 -38.45
C ALA A 367 -6.66 -5.02 -39.95
N ASP A 368 -5.38 -4.86 -40.30
CA ASP A 368 -4.89 -4.92 -41.69
C ASP A 368 -4.66 -6.36 -42.19
N GLY A 369 -4.95 -7.37 -41.36
CA GLY A 369 -4.80 -8.78 -41.69
C GLY A 369 -3.38 -9.31 -41.47
N THR A 370 -2.52 -8.59 -40.76
CA THR A 370 -1.18 -9.05 -40.39
C THR A 370 -1.10 -9.54 -38.93
N TYR A 371 -0.09 -10.36 -38.64
CA TYR A 371 0.23 -10.80 -37.27
C TYR A 371 1.72 -10.69 -36.97
N TRP A 372 2.07 -10.38 -35.72
CA TRP A 372 3.46 -10.30 -35.24
C TRP A 372 3.66 -11.18 -34.00
N VAL A 373 4.88 -11.70 -33.81
CA VAL A 373 5.32 -12.30 -32.53
C VAL A 373 6.54 -11.55 -32.02
N THR A 374 6.46 -11.01 -30.80
CA THR A 374 7.52 -10.18 -30.20
C THR A 374 7.99 -10.72 -28.85
N SER A 375 9.22 -10.36 -28.48
CA SER A 375 9.85 -10.74 -27.19
C SER A 375 9.57 -9.75 -26.04
N ASP A 376 9.01 -8.60 -26.39
CA ASP A 376 8.74 -7.47 -25.51
C ASP A 376 7.48 -6.71 -25.93
N LEU A 377 6.92 -5.96 -24.98
CA LEU A 377 5.72 -5.15 -25.16
C LEU A 377 5.97 -3.87 -25.99
N PHE A 378 7.22 -3.40 -26.06
CA PHE A 378 7.59 -2.10 -26.61
C PHE A 378 7.91 -2.15 -28.11
N TRP A 379 8.06 -3.35 -28.69
CA TRP A 379 8.42 -3.64 -30.09
C TRP A 379 9.85 -3.24 -30.48
N TRP A 380 10.76 -3.08 -29.52
CA TRP A 380 12.12 -2.58 -29.82
C TRP A 380 13.11 -3.68 -30.22
N TRP A 381 12.92 -4.90 -29.74
CA TRP A 381 13.92 -5.96 -29.91
C TRP A 381 13.31 -7.27 -30.42
N MET A 382 13.83 -7.70 -31.57
CA MET A 382 13.62 -9.01 -32.21
C MET A 382 12.17 -9.35 -32.59
N TRP A 383 11.90 -9.22 -33.89
CA TRP A 383 10.80 -9.90 -34.58
C TRP A 383 11.07 -11.41 -34.56
N TYR A 384 10.24 -12.19 -33.86
CA TYR A 384 10.30 -13.65 -34.04
C TYR A 384 9.74 -14.02 -35.41
N MET A 385 8.56 -13.48 -35.78
CA MET A 385 7.89 -13.72 -37.06
C MET A 385 6.90 -12.58 -37.41
N LYS A 386 6.66 -12.39 -38.72
CA LYS A 386 5.60 -11.56 -39.29
C LYS A 386 4.98 -12.29 -40.49
N GLY A 387 3.65 -12.20 -40.64
CA GLY A 387 2.95 -12.79 -41.79
C GLY A 387 1.54 -12.21 -42.01
N ASN A 388 0.84 -12.75 -43.00
CA ASN A 388 -0.56 -12.45 -43.30
C ASN A 388 -1.47 -13.54 -42.69
N ILE A 389 -2.62 -13.16 -42.17
CA ILE A 389 -3.59 -14.06 -41.54
C ILE A 389 -4.50 -14.66 -42.63
N CYS A 390 -4.47 -15.99 -42.78
CA CYS A 390 -5.54 -16.77 -43.39
C CYS A 390 -6.06 -17.72 -42.29
N ILE A 391 -7.17 -17.34 -41.64
CA ILE A 391 -7.99 -18.08 -40.63
C ILE A 391 -7.21 -19.15 -39.83
N ILE A 392 -6.97 -18.90 -38.54
CA ILE A 392 -6.29 -19.86 -37.66
C ILE A 392 -7.08 -20.06 -36.37
N ASP A 393 -7.43 -21.30 -36.06
CA ASP A 393 -7.65 -21.80 -34.69
C ASP A 393 -6.27 -21.96 -34.04
N ILE A 394 -5.96 -21.16 -33.01
CA ILE A 394 -4.60 -21.03 -32.49
C ILE A 394 -4.44 -21.77 -31.16
N THR A 395 -3.57 -22.78 -31.18
CA THR A 395 -3.05 -23.47 -29.99
C THR A 395 -1.60 -23.03 -29.79
N ILE A 396 -1.29 -22.30 -28.70
CA ILE A 396 0.09 -22.03 -28.29
C ILE A 396 0.53 -23.20 -27.40
N SER A 397 1.47 -24.02 -27.85
CA SER A 397 1.98 -25.21 -27.12
C SER A 397 3.16 -24.91 -26.22
#